data_AF-A0A4Y2D4X3-F1
#
_entry.id   AF-A0A4Y2D4X3-F1
#
_cell.length_a   1.000
_cell.length_b   1.000
_cell.length_c   1.000
_cell.angle_alpha   90.00
_cell.angle_beta   90.00
_cell.angle_gamma   90.00
#
_symmetry.space_group_name_H-M   'P 1'
#
loop_
_entity.id
_entity.type
_entity.pdbx_description
1 polymer ?
#
loop_
_entity_poly.entity_id
_entity_poly.type
_entity_poly.pdbx_seq_one_letter_code
_entity_poly.pdbx_strand_id
1 'polypeptide(L)'
;MVFIIVPLPPKKCRLTKSRIKTLLIAFFDSKGLIHHEFAPAGTTVNAESYEGVLKRLLQRIRRVQPQLYQSGQWKLLHDNARPHTAIRVRQFLATRKVTVLEHPPCSSDRAPADFLFPRLKGVLKGLRFSDIAQIQ
;
A
#
# COMPACT_ATOMS: atom_id res chain seq x y z
N MET A 1 -0.57 -0.73 4.59
CA MET A 1 -1.06 -0.17 3.31
C MET A 1 -0.58 1.26 3.21
N VAL A 2 -0.26 1.75 2.02
CA VAL A 2 0.19 3.14 1.84
C VAL A 2 -1.01 4.01 1.45
N PHE A 3 -1.81 4.49 2.42
CA PHE A 3 -2.85 5.47 2.14
C PHE A 3 -2.26 6.82 1.67
N ILE A 4 -2.16 7.04 0.36
CA ILE A 4 -1.93 8.38 -0.18
C ILE A 4 -3.26 9.12 -0.20
N ILE A 5 -3.44 10.02 0.76
CA ILE A 5 -4.36 11.15 0.60
C ILE A 5 -3.49 12.31 0.13
N VAL A 6 -3.68 12.79 -1.10
CA VAL A 6 -3.03 14.02 -1.61
C VAL A 6 -3.81 15.23 -1.08
N PRO A 7 -3.31 16.03 -0.11
CA PRO A 7 -3.98 17.25 0.33
C PRO A 7 -3.32 18.50 -0.28
N LEU A 8 -4.14 19.48 -0.66
CA LEU A 8 -3.72 20.83 -1.06
C LEU A 8 -3.23 21.63 0.18
N PRO A 9 -2.28 22.58 0.04
CA PRO A 9 -2.14 23.66 1.00
C PRO A 9 -3.12 24.80 0.66
N PRO A 10 -3.90 25.32 1.62
CA PRO A 10 -4.69 26.53 1.40
C PRO A 10 -3.79 27.76 1.58
N LYS A 11 -3.73 28.65 0.57
CA LYS A 11 -3.57 30.07 0.88
C LYS A 11 -4.96 30.56 1.32
N LYS A 12 -5.11 30.73 2.64
CA LYS A 12 -6.32 31.07 3.41
C LYS A 12 -7.32 29.91 3.59
N CYS A 13 -7.60 29.58 4.85
CA CYS A 13 -8.39 28.46 5.34
C CYS A 13 -9.66 28.15 4.52
N ARG A 14 -9.53 27.28 3.51
CA ARG A 14 -10.64 26.50 2.96
C ARG A 14 -10.08 25.22 2.35
N LEU A 15 -10.25 24.10 3.04
CA LEU A 15 -9.95 22.77 2.50
C LEU A 15 -11.04 22.42 1.48
N THR A 16 -10.90 22.88 0.24
CA THR A 16 -11.69 22.33 -0.87
C THR A 16 -11.21 20.90 -1.14
N LYS A 17 -12.07 19.91 -0.89
CA LYS A 17 -11.81 18.51 -1.26
C LYS A 17 -11.43 18.45 -2.74
N SER A 18 -10.33 17.80 -3.08
CA SER A 18 -10.05 17.43 -4.47
C SER A 18 -11.16 16.52 -4.96
N ARG A 19 -11.69 16.78 -6.17
CA ARG A 19 -12.76 15.96 -6.78
C ARG A 19 -12.27 14.55 -7.13
N ILE A 20 -10.95 14.37 -7.20
CA ILE A 20 -10.27 13.13 -7.58
C ILE A 20 -9.36 12.68 -6.44
N LYS A 21 -9.51 11.41 -6.04
CA LYS A 21 -8.68 10.73 -5.05
C LYS A 21 -8.51 9.28 -5.49
N THR A 22 -7.26 8.82 -5.54
CA THR A 22 -6.92 7.41 -5.78
C THR A 22 -6.14 6.86 -4.59
N LEU A 23 -6.16 5.53 -4.44
CA LEU A 23 -5.46 4.83 -3.37
C LEU A 23 -4.31 4.04 -3.99
N LEU A 24 -3.08 4.38 -3.64
CA LEU A 24 -1.90 3.60 -4.01
C LEU A 24 -1.70 2.46 -3.01
N ILE A 25 -1.49 1.25 -3.50
CA ILE A 25 -1.01 0.13 -2.69
C ILE A 25 0.42 -0.14 -3.15
N ALA A 26 1.40 0.06 -2.27
CA ALA A 26 2.80 -0.14 -2.57
C ALA A 26 3.44 -1.11 -1.57
N PHE A 27 4.21 -2.05 -2.10
CA PHE A 27 5.04 -3.00 -1.37
C PHE A 27 6.49 -2.80 -1.78
N PHE A 28 7.36 -2.65 -0.79
CA PHE A 28 8.78 -2.39 -0.98
C PHE A 28 9.58 -3.17 0.06
N ASP A 29 10.86 -3.35 -0.24
CA ASP A 29 11.85 -3.87 0.68
C ASP A 29 12.99 -2.83 0.87
N SER A 30 14.08 -3.25 1.49
CA SER A 30 15.28 -2.42 1.64
C SER A 30 16.00 -2.12 0.31
N LYS A 31 15.71 -2.87 -0.76
CA LYS A 31 16.32 -2.69 -2.08
C LYS A 31 15.49 -1.78 -2.98
N GLY A 32 14.19 -1.66 -2.73
CA GLY A 32 13.31 -0.73 -3.43
C GLY A 32 11.86 -1.21 -3.55
N LEU A 33 11.14 -0.64 -4.51
CA LEU A 33 9.73 -0.94 -4.76
C LEU A 33 9.58 -2.28 -5.50
N ILE A 34 8.88 -3.23 -4.88
CA ILE A 34 8.64 -4.57 -5.45
C ILE A 34 7.38 -4.57 -6.31
N HIS A 35 6.29 -4.03 -5.78
CA HIS A 35 5.00 -4.00 -6.44
C HIS A 35 4.23 -2.76 -6.03
N HIS A 36 3.55 -2.14 -6.98
CA HIS A 36 2.58 -1.11 -6.70
C HIS A 36 1.36 -1.28 -7.60
N GLU A 37 0.21 -0.87 -7.09
CA GLU A 37 -1.05 -0.90 -7.83
C GLU A 37 -1.94 0.23 -7.32
N PHE A 38 -2.64 0.91 -8.24
CA PHE A 38 -3.64 1.90 -7.89
C PHE A 38 -5.01 1.23 -7.80
N ALA A 39 -5.71 1.41 -6.68
CA ALA A 39 -7.09 1.00 -6.59
C ALA A 39 -7.95 1.83 -7.57
N PRO A 40 -9.00 1.25 -8.16
CA PRO A 40 -9.94 2.00 -8.98
C PRO A 40 -10.53 3.17 -8.20
N ALA A 41 -10.72 4.30 -8.88
CA ALA A 41 -11.23 5.50 -8.24
C ALA A 41 -12.62 5.28 -7.64
N GLY A 42 -12.85 5.89 -6.47
CA GLY A 42 -14.10 5.75 -5.74
C GLY A 42 -14.30 4.39 -5.05
N THR A 43 -13.36 3.45 -5.18
CA THR A 43 -13.50 2.11 -4.61
C THR A 43 -12.75 1.99 -3.29
N THR A 44 -13.40 1.39 -2.29
CA THR A 44 -12.74 1.03 -1.02
C THR A 44 -12.12 -0.35 -1.16
N VAL A 45 -10.87 -0.50 -0.71
CA VAL A 45 -10.23 -1.82 -0.71
C VAL A 45 -10.90 -2.72 0.31
N ASN A 46 -11.55 -3.75 -0.21
CA ASN A 46 -12.16 -4.83 0.56
C ASN A 46 -11.17 -6.01 0.70
N ALA A 47 -11.55 -7.03 1.47
CA ALA A 47 -10.70 -8.20 1.68
C ALA A 47 -10.39 -8.97 0.37
N GLU A 48 -11.34 -9.03 -0.56
CA GLU A 48 -11.18 -9.77 -1.82
C GLU A 48 -10.22 -9.07 -2.80
N SER A 49 -10.37 -7.76 -2.99
CA SER A 49 -9.45 -6.94 -3.77
C SER A 49 -8.04 -6.99 -3.17
N TYR A 50 -7.92 -6.96 -1.84
CA TYR A 50 -6.62 -7.09 -1.17
C TYR A 50 -5.99 -8.48 -1.38
N GLU A 51 -6.76 -9.57 -1.30
CA GLU A 51 -6.29 -10.91 -1.64
C GLU A 51 -5.77 -10.98 -3.09
N GLY A 52 -6.48 -10.33 -4.03
CA GLY A 52 -6.06 -10.21 -5.42
C GLY A 52 -4.70 -9.52 -5.58
N VAL A 53 -4.49 -8.42 -4.86
CA VAL A 53 -3.20 -7.71 -4.83
C VAL A 53 -2.10 -8.60 -4.24
N LEU A 54 -2.37 -9.34 -3.16
CA LEU A 54 -1.40 -10.27 -2.57
C LEU A 54 -1.01 -11.41 -3.53
N LYS A 55 -1.95 -11.93 -4.33
CA LYS A 55 -1.64 -12.92 -5.38
C LYS A 55 -0.64 -12.37 -6.40
N ARG A 56 -0.87 -11.14 -6.88
CA ARG A 56 0.03 -10.46 -7.82
C ARG A 56 1.39 -10.16 -7.19
N LEU A 57 1.41 -9.71 -5.94
CA LEU A 57 2.63 -9.48 -5.17
C LEU A 57 3.48 -10.75 -5.08
N LEU A 58 2.90 -11.88 -4.68
CA LEU A 58 3.63 -13.15 -4.58
C LEU A 58 4.22 -13.58 -5.92
N GLN A 59 3.47 -13.44 -7.02
CA GLN A 59 3.99 -13.72 -8.36
C GLN A 59 5.14 -12.79 -8.73
N ARG A 60 5.08 -11.52 -8.34
CA ARG A 60 6.13 -10.53 -8.60
C ARG A 60 7.39 -10.84 -7.77
N ILE A 61 7.26 -11.17 -6.50
CA ILE A 61 8.37 -11.58 -5.62
C ILE A 61 9.10 -12.78 -6.22
N ARG A 62 8.35 -13.79 -6.69
CA ARG A 62 8.95 -14.97 -7.36
C ARG A 62 9.81 -14.62 -8.56
N ARG A 63 9.45 -13.58 -9.32
CA ARG A 63 10.16 -13.15 -10.53
C ARG A 63 11.34 -12.24 -10.24
N VAL A 64 11.13 -11.23 -9.38
CA VAL A 64 12.12 -10.17 -9.12
C VAL A 64 13.12 -10.59 -8.05
N GLN A 65 12.72 -11.47 -7.12
CA GLN A 65 13.53 -11.90 -5.98
C GLN A 65 13.39 -13.42 -5.73
N PRO A 66 13.82 -14.25 -6.70
CA PRO A 66 13.74 -15.70 -6.58
C PRO A 66 14.51 -16.24 -5.37
N GLN A 67 15.63 -15.61 -5.01
CA GLN A 67 16.43 -15.98 -3.83
C GLN A 67 15.64 -15.85 -2.51
N LEU A 68 14.93 -14.74 -2.31
CA LEU A 68 14.09 -14.55 -1.11
C LEU A 68 12.95 -15.55 -1.09
N TYR A 69 12.32 -15.78 -2.25
CA TYR A 69 11.23 -16.75 -2.36
C TYR A 69 11.68 -18.18 -2.03
N GLN A 70 12.86 -18.60 -2.52
CA GLN A 70 13.42 -19.92 -2.25
C GLN A 70 13.87 -20.09 -0.79
N SER A 71 14.46 -19.04 -0.20
CA SER A 71 14.91 -19.10 1.20
C SER A 71 13.74 -19.17 2.20
N GLY A 72 12.56 -18.68 1.83
CA GLY A 72 11.43 -18.55 2.74
C GLY A 72 11.64 -17.56 3.91
N GLN A 73 12.75 -16.82 3.92
CA GLN A 73 13.15 -15.95 5.04
C GLN A 73 12.56 -14.53 4.95
N TRP A 74 11.46 -14.34 4.24
CA TRP A 74 10.80 -13.04 4.11
C TRP A 74 9.51 -13.02 4.93
N LYS A 75 9.20 -11.86 5.52
CA LYS A 75 7.99 -11.65 6.32
C LYS A 75 7.20 -10.48 5.74
N LEU A 76 5.88 -10.60 5.73
CA LEU A 76 4.99 -9.54 5.30
C LEU A 76 4.68 -8.63 6.49
N LEU A 77 4.95 -7.34 6.36
CA LEU A 77 4.52 -6.32 7.30
C LEU A 77 3.40 -5.49 6.68
N HIS A 78 2.23 -5.49 7.31
CA HIS A 78 1.11 -4.62 6.96
C HIS A 78 0.41 -4.13 8.23
N ASP A 79 -0.36 -3.06 8.10
CA ASP A 79 -1.23 -2.52 9.15
C ASP A 79 -2.43 -3.43 9.41
N ASN A 80 -3.01 -3.31 10.62
CA ASN A 80 -4.18 -4.08 11.06
C ASN A 80 -5.51 -3.52 10.50
N ALA A 81 -5.50 -2.99 9.27
CA ALA A 81 -6.71 -2.52 8.64
C ALA A 81 -7.72 -3.67 8.46
N ARG A 82 -9.02 -3.37 8.56
CA ARG A 82 -10.11 -4.38 8.44
C ARG A 82 -9.96 -5.35 7.26
N PRO A 83 -9.64 -4.93 6.02
CA PRO A 83 -9.45 -5.87 4.92
C PRO A 83 -8.25 -6.82 5.11
N HIS A 84 -7.22 -6.41 5.85
CA HIS A 84 -6.00 -7.20 6.07
C HIS A 84 -6.16 -8.25 7.16
N THR A 85 -6.93 -7.94 8.20
CA THR A 85 -7.22 -8.87 9.29
C THR A 85 -8.41 -9.78 8.99
N ALA A 86 -9.07 -9.58 7.85
CA ALA A 86 -10.19 -10.41 7.41
C ALA A 86 -9.78 -11.89 7.32
N ILE A 87 -10.69 -12.78 7.74
CA ILE A 87 -10.47 -14.24 7.77
C ILE A 87 -9.97 -14.75 6.41
N ARG A 88 -10.57 -14.26 5.32
CA ARG A 88 -10.20 -14.61 3.94
C ARG A 88 -8.72 -14.34 3.63
N VAL A 89 -8.21 -13.18 4.05
CA VAL A 89 -6.81 -12.80 3.83
C VAL A 89 -5.87 -13.60 4.71
N ARG A 90 -6.24 -13.81 5.98
CA ARG A 90 -5.47 -14.64 6.91
C ARG A 90 -5.35 -16.09 6.42
N GLN A 91 -6.45 -16.68 5.94
CA GLN A 91 -6.48 -18.02 5.34
C GLN A 91 -5.64 -18.09 4.06
N PHE A 92 -5.71 -17.06 3.21
CA PHE A 92 -4.88 -16.98 2.01
C PHE A 92 -3.39 -16.97 2.36
N LEU A 93 -2.98 -16.13 3.31
CA LEU A 93 -1.58 -16.02 3.75
C LEU A 93 -1.08 -17.32 4.40
N ALA A 94 -1.92 -17.96 5.22
CA ALA A 94 -1.62 -19.26 5.82
C ALA A 94 -1.44 -20.36 4.76
N THR A 95 -2.36 -20.45 3.80
CA THR A 95 -2.27 -21.41 2.67
C THR A 95 -1.01 -21.21 1.84
N ARG A 96 -0.56 -19.96 1.69
CA ARG A 96 0.66 -19.61 0.97
C ARG A 96 1.93 -19.66 1.82
N LYS A 97 1.83 -20.08 3.10
CA LYS A 97 2.92 -20.13 4.09
C LYS A 97 3.66 -18.80 4.23
N VAL A 98 2.94 -17.69 4.10
CA VAL A 98 3.50 -16.35 4.27
C VAL A 98 3.48 -15.99 5.74
N THR A 99 4.65 -15.78 6.33
CA THR A 99 4.76 -15.27 7.70
C THR A 99 4.41 -13.79 7.74
N VAL A 100 3.37 -13.43 8.48
CA VAL A 100 3.00 -12.04 8.74
C VAL A 100 3.67 -11.60 10.04
N LEU A 101 4.33 -10.44 10.02
CA LEU A 101 4.85 -9.83 11.24
C LEU A 101 3.68 -9.18 11.98
N GLU A 102 3.48 -9.54 13.25
CA GLU A 102 2.45 -8.91 14.06
C GLU A 102 2.77 -7.42 14.27
N HIS A 103 1.81 -6.57 13.93
CA HIS A 103 1.90 -5.13 14.19
C HIS A 103 1.11 -4.81 15.45
N PRO A 104 1.69 -4.19 16.49
CA PRO A 104 0.95 -3.76 17.67
C PRO A 104 -0.21 -2.83 17.27
N PRO A 105 -1.41 -2.96 17.89
CA PRO A 105 -2.50 -2.01 17.68
C PRO A 105 -2.00 -0.59 17.98
N CYS A 106 -2.15 0.32 17.02
CA CYS A 106 -1.73 1.73 17.14
C CYS A 106 -0.22 1.98 17.28
N SER A 107 0.66 1.19 16.63
CA SER A 107 2.05 1.60 16.44
C SER A 107 2.22 2.46 15.20
N SER A 108 1.87 3.74 15.32
CA SER A 108 2.06 4.77 14.30
C SER A 108 3.53 5.17 14.08
N ASP A 109 4.46 4.68 14.91
CA ASP A 109 5.87 5.11 14.87
C ASP A 109 6.82 4.12 14.16
N ARG A 110 6.32 3.00 13.63
CA ARG A 110 7.17 1.93 13.09
C ARG A 110 6.76 1.40 11.72
N ALA A 111 5.80 2.04 11.03
CA ALA A 111 5.48 1.59 9.68
C ALA A 111 6.56 2.12 8.71
N PRO A 112 7.17 1.26 7.86
CA PRO A 112 8.12 1.71 6.84
C PRO A 112 7.56 2.81 5.92
N ALA A 113 6.22 2.89 5.81
CA ALA A 113 5.53 3.90 5.05
C ALA A 113 5.73 5.33 5.60
N ASP A 114 5.92 5.50 6.91
CA ASP A 114 6.06 6.82 7.56
C ASP A 114 7.32 7.56 7.10
N PHE A 115 8.37 6.83 6.67
CA PHE A 115 9.55 7.42 6.05
C PHE A 115 9.33 7.85 4.60
N LEU A 116 8.46 7.13 3.87
CA LEU A 116 8.28 7.27 2.43
C LEU A 116 7.26 8.37 2.08
N PHE A 117 6.22 8.52 2.90
CA PHE A 117 5.15 9.50 2.67
C PHE A 117 5.61 10.96 2.65
N PRO A 118 6.49 11.44 3.55
CA PRO A 118 6.93 12.83 3.52
C PRO A 118 7.63 13.18 2.21
N ARG A 119 8.48 12.27 1.71
CA ARG A 119 9.18 12.44 0.43
C ARG A 119 8.21 12.46 -0.74
N LEU A 120 7.29 11.50 -0.78
CA LEU A 120 6.28 11.42 -1.84
C LEU A 120 5.34 12.62 -1.84
N LYS A 121 4.91 13.09 -0.66
CA LYS A 121 4.14 14.33 -0.51
C LYS A 121 4.93 15.54 -0.99
N GLY A 122 6.25 15.56 -0.79
CA GLY A 122 7.14 16.59 -1.32
C GLY A 122 7.11 16.65 -2.85
N VAL A 123 7.26 15.51 -3.52
CA VAL A 123 7.21 15.40 -5.00
C VAL A 123 5.84 15.77 -5.55
N LEU A 124 4.76 15.31 -4.89
CA LEU A 124 3.39 15.60 -5.29
C LEU A 124 2.95 17.04 -4.98
N LYS A 125 3.73 17.79 -4.20
CA LYS A 125 3.38 19.14 -3.77
C LYS A 125 3.41 20.09 -4.97
N GLY A 126 2.26 20.69 -5.28
CA GLY A 126 2.12 21.67 -6.36
C GLY A 126 1.71 21.07 -7.71
N LEU A 127 1.73 19.74 -7.86
CA LEU A 127 1.18 19.07 -9.04
C LEU A 127 -0.35 19.08 -8.99
N ARG A 128 -0.97 19.36 -10.15
CA ARG A 128 -2.42 19.32 -10.34
C ARG A 128 -2.75 18.27 -11.38
N PHE A 129 -3.63 17.35 -11.02
CA PHE A 129 -4.10 16.31 -11.90
C PHE A 129 -5.57 16.56 -12.21
N SER A 130 -5.88 16.68 -13.50
CA SER A 130 -7.25 16.87 -13.99
C SER A 130 -7.99 15.54 -14.14
N ASP A 131 -7.25 14.42 -14.18
CA ASP A 131 -7.77 13.08 -14.38
C ASP A 131 -6.96 12.03 -13.61
N ILE A 132 -7.57 10.89 -13.31
CA ILE A 132 -6.97 9.77 -12.57
C ILE A 132 -5.88 9.10 -13.41
N ALA A 133 -6.04 9.03 -14.73
CA ALA A 133 -5.04 8.45 -15.62
C ALA A 133 -3.71 9.22 -15.64
N GLN A 134 -3.70 10.47 -15.16
CA GLN A 134 -2.47 11.26 -15.00
C GLN A 134 -1.72 10.93 -13.70
N ILE A 135 -2.34 10.15 -12.82
CA ILE A 135 -1.80 9.73 -11.52
C ILE A 135 -1.37 8.25 -11.57
N GLN A 136 -2.07 7.43 -12.35
CA GLN A 136 -1.87 5.98 -12.48
C GLN A 136 -0.79 5.63 -13.50
#